data_AF-A0A2V9I4I7-F1
#
_entry.id   AF-A0A2V9I4I7-F1
#
_cell.length_a   1.000
_cell.length_b   1.000
_cell.length_c   1.000
_cell.angle_alpha   90.00
_cell.angle_beta   90.00
_cell.angle_gamma   90.00
#
_symmetry.space_group_name_H-M   'P 1'
#
loop_
_entity.id
_entity.type
_entity.pdbx_description
1 polymer ?
#
loop_
_entity_poly.entity_id
_entity_poly.type
_entity_poly.pdbx_seq_one_letter_code
_entity_poly.pdbx_strand_id
1 'polypeptide(L)'
;KAYWIMMTPRVAQVALRFGADDIDGTVVEEKIYHDAGATTPQVMTRHQIVRLIREAGREPVERDTLYRPVTRTESTFTVQV
;
A
#
# COMPACT_ATOMS: atom_id res chain seq x y z
N LYS A 1 8.13 -6.28 0.20
CA LYS A 1 7.53 -5.02 -0.31
C LYS A 1 7.10 -5.11 -1.78
N ALA A 2 5.92 -4.60 -2.12
CA ALA A 2 5.31 -4.58 -3.45
C ALA A 2 4.84 -3.16 -3.81
N TYR A 3 5.56 -2.51 -4.74
CA TYR A 3 5.27 -1.13 -5.18
C TYR A 3 4.26 -1.11 -6.31
N TRP A 4 2.98 -0.90 -5.96
CA TRP A 4 1.85 -1.05 -6.88
C TRP A 4 1.85 -0.06 -8.07
N ILE A 5 2.55 1.06 -7.98
CA ILE A 5 2.68 2.04 -9.08
C ILE A 5 3.53 1.48 -10.23
N MET A 6 4.59 0.73 -9.93
CA MET A 6 5.43 0.12 -10.98
C MET A 6 4.80 -1.12 -11.61
N MET A 7 4.08 -1.94 -10.83
CA MET A 7 3.67 -3.29 -11.25
C MET A 7 2.15 -3.47 -11.40
N THR A 8 1.35 -2.43 -11.24
CA THR A 8 -0.12 -2.44 -11.10
C THR A 8 -0.61 -2.99 -9.75
N PRO A 9 -1.82 -2.58 -9.31
CA PRO A 9 -2.43 -3.11 -8.08
C PRO A 9 -2.69 -4.62 -8.11
N ARG A 10 -3.01 -5.20 -9.28
CA ARG A 10 -3.31 -6.64 -9.39
C ARG A 10 -2.06 -7.49 -9.16
N VAL A 11 -0.93 -7.11 -9.73
CA VAL A 11 0.33 -7.84 -9.50
C VAL A 11 0.81 -7.63 -8.07
N ALA A 12 0.67 -6.42 -7.51
CA ALA A 12 0.99 -6.17 -6.11
C ALA A 12 0.17 -7.06 -5.15
N GLN A 13 -1.12 -7.28 -5.45
CA GLN A 13 -1.97 -8.21 -4.70
C GLN A 13 -1.46 -9.66 -4.78
N VAL A 14 -1.11 -10.12 -5.99
CA VAL A 14 -0.54 -11.47 -6.18
C VAL A 14 0.76 -11.62 -5.39
N ALA A 15 1.63 -10.62 -5.41
CA ALA A 15 2.92 -10.64 -4.71
C ALA A 15 2.79 -10.91 -3.19
N LEU A 16 1.65 -10.57 -2.56
CA LEU A 16 1.37 -10.87 -1.14
C LEU A 16 1.29 -12.38 -0.83
N ARG A 17 1.11 -13.21 -1.86
CA ARG A 17 1.19 -14.68 -1.76
C ARG A 17 2.59 -15.23 -2.01
N PHE A 18 3.51 -14.42 -2.55
CA PHE A 18 4.86 -14.83 -2.96
C PHE A 18 5.96 -14.12 -2.17
N GLY A 19 5.72 -13.82 -0.90
CA GLY A 19 6.73 -13.30 0.03
C GLY A 19 6.70 -11.79 0.24
N ALA A 20 5.92 -11.02 -0.52
CA ALA A 20 5.66 -9.64 -0.14
C ALA A 20 4.72 -9.57 1.07
N ASP A 21 5.04 -8.66 1.98
CA ASP A 21 4.35 -8.40 3.25
C ASP A 21 3.95 -6.92 3.40
N ASP A 22 4.46 -6.06 2.52
CA ASP A 22 4.30 -4.61 2.53
C ASP A 22 3.80 -4.13 1.17
N ILE A 23 2.58 -3.59 1.12
CA ILE A 23 2.09 -2.78 -0.02
C ILE A 23 2.36 -1.33 0.30
N ASP A 24 2.95 -0.60 -0.65
CA ASP A 24 3.12 0.84 -0.48
C ASP A 24 1.79 1.55 -0.20
N GLY A 25 1.85 2.50 0.73
CA GLY A 25 0.69 3.23 1.23
C GLY A 25 0.03 4.12 0.18
N THR A 26 -0.79 5.05 0.67
CA THR A 26 -1.45 6.03 -0.20
C THR A 26 -0.41 6.97 -0.80
N VAL A 27 -0.19 6.85 -2.12
CA VAL A 27 0.60 7.83 -2.88
C VAL A 27 -0.39 8.87 -3.42
N VAL A 28 -0.16 10.13 -3.05
CA VAL A 28 -1.03 11.25 -3.45
C VAL A 28 -0.63 11.79 -4.81
N GLU A 29 0.66 11.79 -5.11
CA GLU A 29 1.20 12.27 -6.37
C GLU A 29 2.45 11.47 -6.72
N GLU A 30 2.45 10.82 -7.89
CA GLU A 30 3.62 10.15 -8.45
C GLU A 30 3.83 10.67 -9.87
N LYS A 31 5.00 11.26 -10.12
CA LYS A 31 5.31 11.97 -11.38
C LYS A 31 6.30 11.23 -12.25
N ILE A 32 7.25 10.50 -11.68
CA ILE A 32 8.42 9.99 -12.40
C ILE A 32 8.01 8.91 -13.40
N TYR A 33 7.25 7.90 -12.96
CA TYR A 33 6.83 6.81 -13.84
C TYR A 33 5.78 7.26 -14.84
N HIS A 34 4.89 8.17 -14.45
CA HIS A 34 3.85 8.72 -15.33
C HIS A 34 4.40 9.67 -16.38
N ASP A 35 5.37 10.52 -16.03
CA ASP A 35 6.10 11.34 -17.01
C ASP A 35 6.88 10.46 -18.00
N ALA A 36 7.30 9.27 -17.57
CA ALA A 36 7.89 8.24 -18.42
C ALA A 36 6.88 7.37 -19.19
N GLY A 37 5.57 7.68 -19.13
CA GLY A 37 4.52 7.03 -19.91
C GLY A 37 3.80 5.85 -19.23
N ALA A 38 3.94 5.68 -17.91
CA ALA A 38 3.17 4.67 -17.19
C ALA A 38 1.66 4.93 -17.25
N THR A 39 0.88 3.85 -17.34
CA THR A 39 -0.59 3.86 -17.39
C THR A 39 -1.22 3.26 -16.13
N THR A 40 -0.39 3.01 -15.11
CA THR A 40 -0.86 2.53 -13.81
C THR A 40 -1.68 3.60 -13.10
N PRO A 41 -2.46 3.26 -12.06
CA PRO A 41 -3.12 4.29 -11.27
C PRO A 41 -2.08 5.22 -10.62
N GLN A 42 -2.39 6.51 -10.54
CA GLN A 42 -1.54 7.48 -9.83
C GLN A 42 -1.86 7.55 -8.33
N VAL A 43 -3.08 7.16 -7.95
CA VAL A 43 -3.59 7.26 -6.59
C VAL A 43 -4.31 5.97 -6.21
N MET A 44 -4.09 5.54 -4.97
CA MET A 44 -4.89 4.52 -4.30
C MET A 44 -5.31 5.00 -2.92
N THR A 45 -6.60 4.91 -2.64
CA THR A 45 -7.16 5.20 -1.31
C THR A 45 -6.78 4.10 -0.32
N ARG A 46 -6.75 4.44 0.97
CA ARG A 46 -6.57 3.47 2.06
C ARG A 46 -7.55 2.30 1.97
N HIS A 47 -8.80 2.58 1.63
CA HIS A 47 -9.83 1.55 1.50
C HIS A 47 -9.50 0.53 0.40
N GLN A 48 -9.00 1.00 -0.76
CA GLN A 48 -8.57 0.12 -1.85
C GLN A 48 -7.39 -0.77 -1.43
N ILE A 49 -6.39 -0.20 -0.73
CA ILE A 49 -5.23 -0.96 -0.22
C ILE A 49 -5.69 -2.06 0.76
N VAL A 50 -6.51 -1.69 1.75
CA VAL A 50 -7.10 -2.61 2.73
C VAL A 50 -7.85 -3.74 2.04
N ARG A 51 -8.65 -3.41 1.02
CA ARG A 51 -9.39 -4.39 0.23
C ARG A 51 -8.45 -5.38 -0.48
N LEU A 52 -7.40 -4.91 -1.14
CA LEU A 52 -6.44 -5.79 -1.82
C LEU A 52 -5.79 -6.79 -0.85
N ILE A 53 -5.34 -6.31 0.31
CA ILE A 53 -4.68 -7.13 1.32
C ILE A 53 -5.64 -8.21 1.86
N ARG A 54 -6.89 -7.83 2.16
CA ARG A 54 -7.92 -8.77 2.64
C ARG A 54 -8.32 -9.79 1.59
N GLU A 55 -8.51 -9.37 0.34
CA GLU A 55 -8.81 -10.28 -0.79
C GLU A 55 -7.61 -11.23 -1.06
N ALA A 56 -6.39 -10.80 -0.77
CA ALA A 56 -5.21 -11.66 -0.73
C ALA A 56 -5.11 -12.50 0.54
N GLY A 57 -6.16 -12.60 1.36
CA GLY A 57 -6.23 -13.43 2.57
C GLY A 57 -5.16 -13.11 3.61
N ARG A 58 -4.85 -11.82 3.78
CA ARG A 58 -3.93 -11.30 4.81
C ARG A 58 -4.65 -10.27 5.68
N GLU A 59 -4.11 -10.01 6.87
CA GLU A 59 -4.60 -8.94 7.75
C GLU A 59 -3.87 -7.62 7.45
N PRO A 60 -4.58 -6.54 7.08
CA PRO A 60 -3.97 -5.24 6.83
C PRO A 60 -3.53 -4.56 8.13
N VAL A 61 -2.25 -4.21 8.19
CA VAL A 61 -1.65 -3.43 9.28
C VAL A 61 -1.08 -2.14 8.73
N GLU A 62 -1.49 -1.02 9.30
CA GLU A 62 -0.89 0.27 9.01
C GLU A 62 0.39 0.43 9.82
N ARG A 63 1.45 0.97 9.20
CA ARG A 63 2.78 1.02 9.80
C ARG A 63 3.46 2.38 9.66
N ASP A 64 4.43 2.63 10.51
CA ASP A 64 5.36 3.75 10.37
C ASP A 64 6.57 3.38 9.46
N THR A 65 7.56 4.27 9.40
CA THR A 65 8.79 4.09 8.63
C THR A 65 9.72 3.00 9.20
N LEU A 66 9.52 2.61 10.46
CA LEU A 66 10.28 1.55 11.14
C LEU A 66 9.49 0.23 11.20
N TYR A 67 8.41 0.10 10.43
CA TYR A 67 7.54 -1.09 10.36
C TYR A 67 6.79 -1.41 11.66
N ARG A 68 6.60 -0.43 12.54
CA ARG A 68 5.81 -0.58 13.76
C ARG A 68 4.33 -0.33 13.48
N PRO A 69 3.40 -1.12 14.05
CA PRO A 69 1.96 -0.89 13.88
C PRO A 69 1.53 0.50 14.36
N VAL A 70 0.59 1.09 13.63
CA VAL A 70 -0.03 2.38 13.95
C VAL A 70 -1.47 2.16 14.39
N THR A 71 -1.84 2.75 15.52
CA THR A 71 -3.24 2.85 15.97
C THR A 71 -3.77 4.24 15.62
N ARG A 72 -4.89 4.31 14.90
CA ARG A 72 -5.47 5.58 14.41
C ARG A 72 -6.87 5.79 14.97
N THR A 73 -7.12 6.97 15.52
CA THR A 73 -8.46 7.49 15.84
C THR A 73 -8.91 8.45 14.74
N GLU A 74 -10.13 9.00 14.82
CA GLU A 74 -10.63 9.94 13.80
C GLU A 74 -9.72 11.18 13.61
N SER A 75 -9.00 11.59 14.66
CA SER A 75 -8.24 12.84 14.66
C SER A 75 -6.73 12.68 14.89
N THR A 76 -6.27 11.52 15.36
CA THR A 76 -4.87 11.31 15.77
C THR A 76 -4.38 9.89 15.47
N PHE A 77 -3.06 9.68 15.43
CA PHE A 77 -2.47 8.35 15.36
C PHE A 77 -1.30 8.20 16.34
N THR A 78 -1.10 6.99 16.84
CA THR A 78 0.00 6.61 17.74
C THR A 78 0.76 5.43 17.16
N VAL A 79 2.08 5.43 17.34
CA VAL A 79 2.96 4.33 16.95
C VAL A 79 3.13 3.41 18.16
N GLN A 80 2.93 2.11 17.98
CA GLN A 80 3.18 1.12 19.03
C GLN A 80 4.69 0.97 19.25
N VAL A 81 5.12 1.06 20.51
CA VAL A 81 6.53 0.95 20.93
C VAL A 81 6.81 -0.42 21.52
#